data_AF-K2BCI8-F1
#
_entry.id   AF-K2BCI8-F1
#
_cell.length_a   1.000
_cell.length_b   1.000
_cell.length_c   1.000
_cell.angle_alpha   90.00
_cell.angle_beta   90.00
_cell.angle_gamma   90.00
#
_symmetry.space_group_name_H-M   'P 1'
#
loop_
_entity.id
_entity.type
_entity.pdbx_description
1 polymer ?
#
loop_
_entity_poly.entity_id
_entity_poly.type
_entity_poly.pdbx_seq_one_letter_code
_entity_poly.pdbx_strand_id
1 'polypeptide(L)'
;MQATLLTGMADIAAAEWDALACPEAGRAIDPFTTHRFLTALEVSHSTGKGTGWSPHPLILRDKTAVAALPLYVKSHSQGEYIFDHGWAEALQRAGGRYYPKLQAAVPFTPATG
;
A
#
# COMPACT_ATOMS: atom_id res chain seq x y z
N MET A 1 1.84 -9.06 -20.22
CA MET A 1 1.59 -8.18 -19.05
C MET A 1 0.64 -8.83 -18.05
N GLN A 2 1.09 -9.05 -16.82
CA GLN A 2 0.40 -9.73 -15.72
C GLN A 2 0.52 -8.90 -14.44
N ALA A 3 -0.56 -8.79 -13.68
CA ALA A 3 -0.59 -8.12 -12.38
C ALA A 3 -0.63 -9.17 -11.25
N THR A 4 0.22 -9.02 -10.23
CA THR A 4 0.31 -9.95 -9.10
C THR A 4 0.23 -9.19 -7.79
N LEU A 5 -0.72 -9.59 -6.94
CA LEU A 5 -0.79 -9.15 -5.54
C LEU A 5 0.17 -10.03 -4.72
N LEU A 6 1.09 -9.38 -4.03
CA LEU A 6 1.96 -10.01 -3.04
C LEU A 6 1.24 -10.10 -1.69
N THR A 7 1.76 -10.90 -0.77
CA THR A 7 1.22 -11.03 0.60
C THR A 7 1.85 -10.03 1.58
N GLY A 8 2.98 -9.44 1.20
CA GLY A 8 3.68 -8.38 1.94
C GLY A 8 4.97 -7.99 1.23
N MET A 9 5.72 -7.04 1.80
CA MET A 9 6.97 -6.55 1.22
C MET A 9 8.09 -7.61 1.21
N ALA A 10 7.99 -8.64 2.05
CA ALA A 10 8.94 -9.76 2.07
C ALA A 10 8.94 -10.62 0.79
N ASP A 11 7.87 -10.56 0.00
CA ASP A 11 7.72 -11.36 -1.24
C ASP A 11 8.46 -10.75 -2.45
N ILE A 12 9.12 -9.61 -2.27
CA ILE A 12 9.89 -8.94 -3.32
C ILE A 12 11.24 -8.45 -2.77
N ALA A 13 12.29 -8.61 -3.58
CA ALA A 13 13.60 -8.08 -3.23
C ALA A 13 13.59 -6.55 -3.22
N ALA A 14 14.25 -5.95 -2.22
CA ALA A 14 14.36 -4.49 -2.12
C ALA A 14 14.90 -3.86 -3.40
N ALA A 15 15.91 -4.47 -4.03
CA ALA A 15 16.48 -3.98 -5.27
C ALA A 15 15.48 -3.98 -6.45
N GLU A 16 14.57 -4.96 -6.52
CA GLU A 16 13.54 -5.02 -7.58
C GLU A 16 12.45 -3.96 -7.34
N TRP A 17 12.04 -3.78 -6.09
CA TRP A 17 11.05 -2.76 -5.73
C TRP A 17 11.59 -1.35 -5.90
N ASP A 18 12.76 -1.06 -5.32
CA ASP A 18 13.35 0.28 -5.30
C ASP A 18 13.78 0.73 -6.72
N ALA A 19 14.13 -0.20 -7.62
CA ALA A 19 14.35 0.13 -9.03
C ALA A 19 13.11 0.70 -9.73
N LEU A 20 11.90 0.48 -9.19
CA LEU A 20 10.64 0.99 -9.71
C LEU A 20 10.12 2.18 -8.89
N ALA A 21 10.20 2.11 -7.56
CA ALA A 21 9.64 3.11 -6.66
C ALA A 21 10.57 4.30 -6.40
N CYS A 22 11.90 4.08 -6.45
CA CYS A 22 12.92 5.09 -6.18
C CYS A 22 14.10 4.92 -7.17
N PRO A 23 13.89 5.08 -8.49
CA PRO A 23 14.89 4.78 -9.52
C PRO A 23 16.10 5.72 -9.54
N GLU A 24 16.05 6.83 -8.80
CA GLU A 24 17.14 7.79 -8.67
C GLU A 24 18.44 7.18 -8.13
N ALA A 25 19.58 7.73 -8.58
CA ALA A 25 20.88 7.35 -8.05
C ALA A 25 21.10 7.98 -6.67
N GLY A 26 21.32 7.16 -5.65
CA GLY A 26 21.68 7.59 -4.30
C GLY A 26 20.51 7.59 -3.32
N ARG A 27 20.26 8.71 -2.65
CA ARG A 27 19.19 8.81 -1.64
C ARG A 27 17.83 8.94 -2.34
N ALA A 28 16.86 8.13 -1.91
CA ALA A 28 15.49 8.24 -2.35
C ALA A 28 14.91 9.66 -2.15
N ILE A 29 14.27 10.19 -3.18
CA ILE A 29 13.56 11.48 -3.16
C ILE A 29 12.34 11.35 -2.26
N ASP A 30 11.52 10.31 -2.48
CA ASP A 30 10.44 9.92 -1.60
C ASP A 30 10.86 8.68 -0.77
N PRO A 31 11.24 8.85 0.51
CA PRO A 31 11.62 7.72 1.34
C PRO A 31 10.44 6.81 1.69
N PHE A 32 9.19 7.28 1.56
CA PHE A 32 8.01 6.60 2.09
C PHE A 32 7.43 5.53 1.16
N THR A 33 7.88 5.51 -0.09
CA THR A 33 7.58 4.44 -1.06
C THR A 33 8.73 3.43 -1.19
N THR A 34 9.85 3.64 -0.49
CA THR A 34 10.97 2.69 -0.47
C THR A 34 10.59 1.35 0.16
N HIS A 35 11.21 0.27 -0.31
CA HIS A 35 11.02 -1.08 0.25
C HIS A 35 11.28 -1.11 1.75
N ARG A 36 12.38 -0.49 2.19
CA ARG A 36 12.78 -0.43 3.61
C ARG A 36 11.74 0.23 4.51
N PHE A 37 11.09 1.30 4.04
CA PHE A 37 10.08 1.99 4.85
C PHE A 37 8.79 1.17 4.94
N LEU A 38 8.30 0.66 3.81
CA LEU A 38 7.09 -0.17 3.78
C LEU A 38 7.28 -1.47 4.59
N THR A 39 8.46 -2.09 4.48
CA THR A 39 8.83 -3.25 5.32
C THR A 39 8.86 -2.88 6.80
N ALA A 40 9.38 -1.70 7.16
CA ALA A 40 9.39 -1.27 8.56
C ALA A 40 7.96 -1.15 9.14
N LEU A 41 6.98 -0.69 8.35
CA LEU A 41 5.58 -0.64 8.77
C LEU A 41 4.97 -2.03 9.01
N GLU A 42 5.36 -3.03 8.23
CA GLU A 42 4.91 -4.41 8.42
C GLU A 42 5.57 -5.04 9.65
N VAL A 43 6.89 -4.91 9.78
CA VAL A 43 7.68 -5.48 10.89
C VAL A 43 7.35 -4.83 12.23
N SER A 44 7.02 -3.53 12.26
CA SER A 44 6.60 -2.83 13.47
C SER A 44 5.15 -3.12 13.89
N HIS A 45 4.39 -3.86 13.06
CA HIS A 45 2.95 -4.04 13.20
C HIS A 45 2.13 -2.76 13.10
N SER A 46 2.67 -1.70 12.49
CA SER A 46 1.88 -0.52 12.12
C SER A 46 0.88 -0.86 11.01
N THR A 47 1.21 -1.83 10.16
CA THR A 47 0.29 -2.48 9.23
C THR A 47 0.29 -4.00 9.46
N GLY A 48 -0.68 -4.71 8.86
CA GLY A 48 -0.86 -6.16 9.02
C GLY A 48 -2.06 -6.53 9.88
N LYS A 49 -2.04 -7.74 10.44
CA LYS A 49 -3.18 -8.34 11.14
C LYS A 49 -3.69 -7.45 12.28
N GLY A 50 -4.99 -7.17 12.30
CA GLY A 50 -5.66 -6.41 13.36
C GLY A 50 -5.57 -4.89 13.23
N THR A 51 -4.78 -4.35 12.31
CA THR A 51 -4.63 -2.89 12.11
C THR A 51 -5.69 -2.28 11.19
N GLY A 52 -6.41 -3.13 10.47
CA GLY A 52 -7.27 -2.72 9.35
C GLY A 52 -6.52 -2.21 8.12
N TRP A 53 -5.20 -2.43 8.05
CA TRP A 53 -4.31 -2.18 6.92
C TRP A 53 -3.60 -3.48 6.54
N SER A 54 -4.20 -4.34 5.73
CA SER A 54 -3.55 -5.59 5.30
C SER A 54 -2.72 -5.34 4.04
N PRO A 55 -1.38 -5.43 4.09
CA PRO A 55 -0.52 -5.18 2.93
C PRO A 55 -0.78 -6.21 1.84
N HIS A 56 -0.91 -5.74 0.60
CA HIS A 56 -0.96 -6.55 -0.61
C HIS A 56 -0.28 -5.81 -1.76
N PRO A 57 1.04 -5.55 -1.70
CA PRO A 57 1.73 -4.80 -2.73
C PRO A 57 1.45 -5.37 -4.12
N LEU A 58 1.20 -4.51 -5.10
CA LEU A 58 0.89 -4.94 -6.47
C LEU A 58 2.10 -4.74 -7.36
N ILE A 59 2.48 -5.79 -8.10
CA ILE A 59 3.53 -5.73 -9.12
C ILE A 59 2.93 -6.01 -10.49
N LEU A 60 3.25 -5.16 -11.46
CA LEU A 60 2.97 -5.39 -12.86
C LEU A 60 4.23 -5.94 -13.54
N ARG A 61 4.11 -7.09 -14.20
CA ARG A 61 5.19 -7.74 -14.94
C ARG A 61 4.84 -7.88 -16.41
N ASP A 62 5.83 -7.67 -17.28
CA ASP A 62 5.80 -8.23 -18.62
C ASP A 62 6.89 -9.31 -18.73
N LYS A 63 8.06 -9.00 -19.30
CA LYS A 63 9.26 -9.85 -19.17
C LYS A 63 9.99 -9.65 -17.85
N THR A 64 9.93 -8.43 -17.32
CA THR A 64 10.45 -8.02 -16.01
C THR A 64 9.36 -7.23 -15.28
N ALA A 65 9.58 -6.91 -14.01
CA ALA A 65 8.73 -5.96 -13.32
C ALA A 65 8.84 -4.58 -14.00
N VAL A 66 7.70 -3.94 -14.22
CA VAL A 66 7.58 -2.64 -14.93
C VAL A 66 6.83 -1.60 -14.12
N ALA A 67 6.10 -2.00 -13.07
CA ALA A 67 5.49 -1.09 -12.11
C ALA A 67 5.31 -1.78 -10.76
N ALA A 68 5.37 -0.99 -9.68
CA ALA A 68 5.09 -1.40 -8.31
C ALA A 68 4.13 -0.39 -7.67
N LEU A 69 3.25 -0.87 -6.79
CA LEU A 69 2.26 -0.05 -6.12
C LEU A 69 2.08 -0.52 -4.66
N PRO A 70 2.34 0.35 -3.66
CA PRO A 70 1.91 0.10 -2.29
C PRO A 70 0.39 0.01 -2.27
N LEU A 71 -0.13 -1.15 -1.88
CA LEU A 71 -1.56 -1.42 -1.91
C LEU A 71 -1.97 -2.19 -0.65
N TYR A 72 -3.12 -1.82 -0.09
CA TYR A 72 -3.63 -2.38 1.14
C TYR A 72 -5.10 -2.77 0.99
N VAL A 73 -5.47 -3.89 1.60
CA VAL A 73 -6.87 -4.23 1.87
C VAL A 73 -7.25 -3.57 3.20
N LYS A 74 -8.23 -2.67 3.16
CA LYS A 74 -8.73 -1.89 4.30
C LYS A 74 -10.05 -2.45 4.80
N SER A 75 -10.17 -2.68 6.11
CA SER A 75 -11.43 -3.09 6.77
C SER A 75 -12.18 -1.93 7.44
N HIS A 76 -11.54 -0.77 7.57
CA HIS A 76 -12.11 0.50 8.04
C HIS A 76 -11.25 1.66 7.53
N SER A 77 -11.74 2.89 7.57
CA SER A 77 -10.98 4.06 7.09
C SER A 77 -10.08 4.75 8.11
N GLN A 78 -9.97 4.23 9.34
CA GLN A 78 -9.01 4.79 10.31
C GLN A 78 -7.57 4.75 9.77
N GLY A 79 -6.81 5.82 10.03
CA GLY A 79 -5.44 6.01 9.57
C GLY A 79 -5.33 6.60 8.16
N GLU A 80 -6.44 6.80 7.46
CA GLU A 80 -6.48 7.50 6.18
C GLU A 80 -6.59 9.02 6.39
N TYR A 81 -6.06 9.79 5.44
CA TYR A 81 -6.20 11.26 5.44
C TYR A 81 -7.51 11.73 4.81
N ILE A 82 -8.11 10.91 3.93
CA ILE A 82 -9.46 11.13 3.40
C ILE A 82 -10.43 10.45 4.38
N PHE A 83 -11.06 11.24 5.25
CA PHE A 83 -12.05 10.76 6.20
C PHE A 83 -13.38 10.42 5.50
N ASP A 84 -13.40 9.33 4.73
CA ASP A 84 -14.55 8.90 3.91
C ASP A 84 -15.68 8.19 4.72
N HIS A 85 -15.69 8.32 6.05
CA HIS A 85 -16.67 7.67 6.92
C HIS A 85 -18.12 7.94 6.50
N GLY A 86 -18.43 9.17 6.09
CA GLY A 86 -19.77 9.52 5.61
C GLY A 86 -20.17 8.77 4.34
N TRP A 87 -19.21 8.47 3.46
CA TRP A 87 -19.46 7.73 2.23
C TRP A 87 -19.67 6.24 2.53
N ALA A 88 -18.85 5.69 3.42
CA ALA A 88 -19.00 4.33 3.92
C ALA A 88 -20.37 4.11 4.57
N GLU A 89 -20.80 5.04 5.44
CA GLU A 89 -22.11 4.99 6.09
C GLU A 89 -23.26 5.10 5.08
N ALA A 90 -23.18 6.04 4.14
CA ALA A 90 -24.22 6.23 3.13
C ALA A 90 -24.38 4.96 2.27
N LEU A 91 -23.28 4.37 1.79
CA LEU A 91 -23.33 3.14 0.99
C LEU A 91 -23.87 1.96 1.80
N GLN A 92 -23.48 1.84 3.07
CA GLN A 92 -23.97 0.77 3.94
C GLN A 92 -25.47 0.90 4.22
N ARG A 93 -25.99 2.13 4.44
CA ARG A 93 -27.43 2.40 4.58
C ARG A 93 -28.20 2.08 3.30
N ALA A 94 -27.58 2.23 2.14
CA ALA A 94 -28.13 1.82 0.84
C ALA A 94 -28.02 0.31 0.56
N GLY A 95 -27.51 -0.49 1.51
CA GLY A 95 -27.36 -1.95 1.38
C GLY A 95 -26.08 -2.41 0.65
N GLY A 96 -25.17 -1.48 0.34
CA GLY A 96 -23.88 -1.79 -0.28
C GLY A 96 -22.82 -2.25 0.72
N ARG A 97 -21.69 -2.71 0.19
CA ARG A 97 -20.51 -3.13 0.97
C ARG A 97 -19.33 -2.23 0.64
N TYR A 98 -19.02 -1.30 1.55
CA TYR A 98 -17.88 -0.39 1.39
C TYR A 98 -16.54 -1.05 1.72
N TYR A 99 -16.54 -1.99 2.67
CA TYR A 99 -15.36 -2.77 3.06
C TYR A 99 -15.56 -4.27 2.75
N PRO A 100 -14.46 -5.03 2.54
CA PRO A 100 -13.10 -4.52 2.40
C PRO A 100 -12.92 -3.69 1.13
N LYS A 101 -12.07 -2.65 1.18
CA LYS A 101 -11.68 -1.85 0.01
C LYS A 101 -10.20 -1.98 -0.27
N LEU A 102 -9.79 -1.75 -1.51
CA LEU A 102 -8.38 -1.59 -1.88
C LEU A 102 -8.00 -0.12 -1.79
N GLN A 103 -6.88 0.16 -1.14
CA GLN A 103 -6.32 1.50 -1.01
C GLN A 103 -4.87 1.49 -1.47
N ALA A 104 -4.58 2.29 -2.50
CA ALA A 104 -3.22 2.67 -2.84
C ALA A 104 -2.87 3.94 -2.05
N ALA A 105 -1.92 3.84 -1.14
CA ALA A 105 -1.47 4.94 -0.28
C ALA A 105 -0.19 4.57 0.45
N VAL A 106 0.50 5.58 0.97
CA VAL A 106 1.52 5.40 2.01
C VAL A 106 0.83 5.54 3.38
N PRO A 107 0.85 4.51 4.25
CA PRO A 107 0.21 4.59 5.57
C PRO A 107 0.90 5.62 6.48
N PHE A 108 0.10 6.28 7.34
CA PHE A 108 0.56 7.09 8.49
C PHE A 108 1.64 8.15 8.20
N THR A 109 1.65 8.69 6.98
CA THR A 109 2.70 9.63 6.54
C THR A 109 2.10 11.02 6.33
N PRO A 110 2.28 11.96 7.28
CA PRO A 110 1.76 13.32 7.19
C PRO A 110 2.70 14.22 6.37
N ALA A 111 3.18 13.73 5.22
CA ALA A 111 4.11 14.44 4.35
C ALA A 111 3.52 14.57 2.95
N THR A 112 3.95 15.61 2.23
CA THR A 112 3.78 15.66 0.78
C THR A 112 4.86 14.78 0.16
N GLY A 113 4.45 13.90 -0.76
CA GLY A 113 5.36 13.09 -1.58
C GLY A 113 6.00 13.91 -2.69
#